data_AF-A0A3E0ICT8-F1
#
_entry.id   AF-A0A3E0ICT8-F1
#
_cell.length_a   1.000
_cell.length_b   1.000
_cell.length_c   1.000
_cell.angle_alpha   90.00
_cell.angle_beta   90.00
_cell.angle_gamma   90.00
#
_symmetry.space_group_name_H-M   'P 1'
#
loop_
_entity.id
_entity.type
_entity.pdbx_description
1 polymer ?
#
loop_
_entity_poly.entity_id
_entity_poly.type
_entity_poly.pdbx_seq_one_letter_code
_entity_poly.pdbx_strand_id
1 'polypeptide(L)' 'MIAGNIFRWIGSLFTDFLFAPFNWLRLTVAKSDAGWWTSNAVNWFFLLVLLVLFAYWMKEAARFKREGTEDRA' A
#
# COMPACT_ATOMS: atom_id res chain seq x y z
N MET A 1 -31.26 24.77 -13.58
CA MET A 1 -30.06 23.96 -13.90
C MET A 1 -28.91 24.91 -14.18
N ILE A 2 -27.90 25.00 -13.31
CA ILE A 2 -26.68 25.75 -13.62
C ILE A 2 -25.69 24.75 -14.20
N ALA A 3 -25.63 24.69 -15.53
CA ALA A 3 -24.70 23.85 -16.29
C ALA A 3 -23.22 24.30 -16.12
N GLY A 4 -22.97 25.47 -15.52
CA GLY A 4 -21.65 26.04 -15.31
C GLY A 4 -21.30 26.31 -13.84
N ASN A 5 -21.67 25.42 -12.92
CA ASN A 5 -21.28 25.57 -11.52
C ASN A 5 -19.90 24.92 -11.30
N ILE A 6 -18.93 25.70 -10.79
CA ILE A 6 -17.57 25.23 -10.46
C ILE A 6 -17.59 23.98 -9.58
N PHE A 7 -18.57 23.85 -8.68
CA PHE A 7 -18.70 22.67 -7.82
C PHE A 7 -19.04 21.39 -8.59
N ARG A 8 -19.77 21.48 -9.72
CA ARG A 8 -20.02 20.32 -10.58
C ARG A 8 -18.77 19.88 -11.33
N TRP A 9 -18.00 20.85 -11.83
CA TRP A 9 -16.73 20.58 -12.51
C TRP A 9 -15.72 19.92 -11.58
N ILE A 10 -15.59 20.45 -10.36
CA ILE A 10 -14.78 19.83 -9.31
C ILE A 10 -15.28 18.40 -9.04
N GLY A 11 -16.60 18.22 -8.87
CA GLY A 11 -17.20 16.89 -8.71
C GLY A 11 -16.77 15.92 -9.80
N SER A 12 -17.01 16.25 -11.08
CA SER A 12 -16.65 15.39 -12.21
C SER A 12 -15.14 15.14 -12.33
N LEU A 13 -14.32 16.15 -12.02
CA LEU A 13 -12.86 15.98 -12.04
C LEU A 13 -12.42 14.89 -11.05
N PHE A 14 -13.00 14.89 -9.84
CA PHE A 14 -12.65 13.88 -8.86
C PHE A 14 -13.32 12.53 -9.15
N THR A 15 -14.63 12.47 -9.37
CA THR A 15 -15.36 11.18 -9.48
C THR A 15 -15.13 10.48 -10.80
N ASP A 16 -15.11 11.22 -11.90
CA ASP A 16 -15.16 10.65 -13.24
C ASP A 16 -13.76 10.51 -13.83
N PHE A 17 -12.81 11.35 -13.38
CA PHE A 17 -11.43 11.33 -13.88
C PHE A 17 -10.43 10.83 -12.83
N LEU A 18 -10.18 11.59 -11.76
CA LEU A 18 -9.12 11.27 -10.79
C LEU A 18 -9.37 9.96 -10.04
N PHE A 19 -10.64 9.62 -9.77
CA PHE A 19 -11.03 8.39 -9.08
C PHE A 19 -11.33 7.23 -10.04
N ALA A 20 -11.25 7.41 -11.36
CA ALA A 20 -11.47 6.32 -12.30
C ALA A 20 -10.58 5.09 -12.01
N PRO A 21 -9.28 5.23 -11.69
CA PRO A 21 -8.45 4.08 -11.33
C PRO A 21 -8.90 3.39 -10.03
N PHE A 22 -9.29 4.18 -9.02
CA PHE A 22 -9.78 3.63 -7.75
C PHE A 22 -11.13 2.93 -7.91
N ASN A 23 -12.01 3.47 -8.75
CA ASN A 23 -13.29 2.86 -9.12
C ASN A 23 -13.07 1.53 -9.85
N TRP A 24 -12.13 1.49 -10.79
CA TRP A 24 -11.74 0.25 -11.47
C TRP A 24 -11.19 -0.79 -10.48
N LEU A 25 -10.29 -0.38 -9.58
CA LEU A 25 -9.72 -1.25 -8.56
C LEU A 25 -10.79 -1.87 -7.65
N ARG A 26 -11.76 -1.07 -7.17
CA ARG A 26 -12.79 -1.54 -6.23
C ARG A 26 -13.98 -2.25 -6.88
N LEU A 27 -14.33 -1.92 -8.12
CA LEU A 27 -15.54 -2.45 -8.77
C LEU A 27 -15.22 -3.59 -9.73
N THR A 28 -14.02 -3.62 -10.29
CA THR A 28 -13.60 -4.63 -11.27
C THR A 28 -12.56 -5.57 -10.67
N VAL A 29 -11.39 -5.05 -10.31
CA VAL A 29 -10.27 -5.90 -9.84
C VAL A 29 -10.62 -6.63 -8.55
N ALA A 30 -11.18 -5.93 -7.56
CA ALA A 30 -11.54 -6.56 -6.28
C ALA A 30 -12.63 -7.65 -6.41
N LYS A 31 -13.43 -7.63 -7.49
CA LYS A 31 -14.52 -8.58 -7.73
C LYS A 31 -14.17 -9.71 -8.69
N SER A 32 -12.99 -9.68 -9.32
CA SER A 32 -12.54 -10.78 -10.18
C SER A 32 -12.11 -12.00 -9.36
N ASP A 33 -11.87 -13.12 -10.03
CA ASP A 33 -11.22 -14.27 -9.40
C ASP A 33 -9.86 -13.86 -8.85
N ALA A 34 -9.55 -14.29 -7.62
CA ALA A 34 -8.41 -13.83 -6.82
C ALA A 34 -8.31 -12.31 -6.57
N GLY A 35 -9.39 -11.54 -6.83
CA GLY A 35 -9.39 -10.07 -6.77
C GLY A 35 -8.93 -9.49 -5.43
N TRP A 36 -9.27 -10.13 -4.31
CA TRP A 36 -8.79 -9.72 -2.99
C TRP A 36 -7.26 -9.73 -2.89
N TRP A 37 -6.59 -10.72 -3.47
CA TRP A 37 -5.13 -10.83 -3.46
C TRP A 37 -4.51 -9.74 -4.32
N THR A 38 -5.01 -9.56 -5.54
CA THR A 38 -4.49 -8.57 -6.49
C THR A 38 -4.72 -7.13 -6.02
N SER A 39 -5.90 -6.82 -5.47
CA SER A 39 -6.19 -5.50 -4.88
C SER A 39 -5.29 -5.16 -3.69
N ASN A 40 -4.74 -6.17 -3.01
CA ASN A 40 -3.82 -6.00 -1.88
C ASN A 40 -2.34 -6.20 -2.25
N ALA A 41 -1.99 -6.30 -3.53
CA ALA A 41 -0.60 -6.60 -3.96
C ALA A 41 0.44 -5.63 -3.36
N VAL A 42 0.11 -4.34 -3.25
CA VAL A 42 0.99 -3.34 -2.61
C VAL A 42 1.19 -3.62 -1.12
N ASN A 43 0.14 -4.05 -0.42
CA ASN A 43 0.23 -4.42 1.00
C ASN A 43 1.13 -5.65 1.18
N TRP A 44 0.96 -6.66 0.31
CA TRP A 44 1.82 -7.85 0.29
C TRP A 44 3.29 -7.51 0.02
N PHE A 45 3.54 -6.58 -0.91
CA PHE A 45 4.88 -6.10 -1.18
C PHE A 45 5.52 -5.43 0.05
N PHE A 46 4.81 -4.52 0.72
CA PHE A 46 5.32 -3.91 1.95
C PHE A 46 5.51 -4.91 3.09
N LEU A 47 4.61 -5.90 3.22
CA LEU A 47 4.78 -6.98 4.18
C LEU A 47 6.05 -7.79 3.90
N LEU A 48 6.33 -8.11 2.63
CA LEU A 48 7.57 -8.79 2.24
C LEU A 48 8.80 -7.96 2.60
N VAL A 49 8.81 -6.67 2.29
CA VAL A 49 9.90 -5.75 2.63
C VAL A 49 10.12 -5.72 4.15
N LEU A 50 9.03 -5.62 4.93
CA LEU A 50 9.09 -5.67 6.39
C LEU A 50 9.73 -6.97 6.89
N LEU A 51 9.32 -8.12 6.36
CA LEU A 51 9.86 -9.42 6.76
C LEU A 51 11.36 -9.54 6.45
N VAL A 52 11.81 -9.04 5.30
CA VAL A 52 13.24 -9.04 4.93
C VAL A 52 14.05 -8.15 5.86
N LEU A 53 13.61 -6.92 6.11
CA LEU A 53 14.28 -6.00 7.01
C LEU A 53 14.28 -6.53 8.45
N PHE A 54 13.19 -7.13 8.89
CA PHE A 54 13.08 -7.75 10.20
C PHE A 54 14.05 -8.93 10.34
N ALA A 55 14.12 -9.81 9.33
CA ALA A 55 15.06 -10.93 9.32
C ALA A 55 16.53 -10.44 9.34
N TYR A 56 16.85 -9.40 8.57
CA TYR A 56 18.16 -8.75 8.60
C TYR A 56 18.47 -8.20 10.00
N TRP A 57 17.54 -7.45 10.60
CA TRP A 57 17.71 -6.87 11.92
C TRP A 57 17.95 -7.93 12.99
N MET A 58 17.14 -9.00 13.00
CA MET A 58 17.28 -10.09 13.96
C MET A 58 18.63 -10.83 13.81
N LYS A 59 19.12 -10.97 12.57
CA LYS A 59 20.45 -11.54 12.31
C LYS A 59 21.55 -10.66 12.89
N GLU A 60 21.52 -9.35 12.66
CA GLU A 60 22.54 -8.43 13.19
C GLU A 60 22.48 -8.37 14.73
N ALA A 61 21.29 -8.33 15.32
CA ALA A 61 21.12 -8.38 16.78
C ALA A 61 21.75 -9.66 17.38
N ALA A 62 21.47 -10.83 16.77
CA ALA A 62 22.07 -12.09 17.21
C ALA A 62 23.59 -12.14 17.04
N ARG A 63 24.13 -11.49 16.01
CA ARG A 63 25.57 -11.38 15.76
C ARG A 63 26.23 -10.55 16.85
N PHE A 64 25.74 -9.35 17.14
CA PHE A 64 26.32 -8.49 18.18
C PHE A 64 26.30 -9.15 19.56
N LYS A 65 25.21 -9.86 19.90
CA LYS A 65 25.11 -10.65 21.13
C LYS A 65 26.22 -11.70 21.24
N ARG A 66 26.57 -12.37 20.14
CA ARG A 66 27.62 -13.40 20.10
C ARG A 66 29.02 -12.79 20.13
N GLU A 67 29.22 -11.66 19.46
CA GLU A 67 30.49 -10.94 19.41
C GLU A 67 30.79 -10.17 20.71
N GLY A 68 29.78 -9.97 21.57
CA GLY A 68 29.94 -9.23 22.83
C GLY A 68 30.13 -7.73 22.64
N THR A 69 29.88 -7.23 21.42
CA THR A 69 29.99 -5.81 21.04
C THR A 69 28.66 -5.06 21.19
N GLU A 70 27.67 -5.66 21.86
CA GLU A 70 26.44 -4.95 22.21
C GLU A 70 26.79 -3.76 23.09
N ASP A 71 26.30 -2.58 22.70
CA ASP A 71 26.38 -1.39 23.55
C ASP A 71 25.51 -1.63 24.79
N ARG A 72 26.16 -1.70 25.95
CA ARG A 72 25.53 -1.88 27.25
C ARG A 72 25.50 -0.52 27.91
N ALA A 73 24.41 0.21 27.73
CA ALA A 73 24.10 1.38 28.54
C ALA A 73 23.99 1.01 30.02
#